data_AF-A0A1J3HBB5-F1
#
_entry.id   AF-A0A1J3HBB5-F1
#
_cell.length_a   1.000
_cell.length_b   1.000
_cell.length_c   1.000
_cell.angle_alpha   90.00
_cell.angle_beta   90.00
_cell.angle_gamma   90.00
#
_symmetry.space_group_name_H-M   'P 1'
#
loop_
_entity.id
_entity.type
_entity.pdbx_description
1 polymer ?
#
loop_
_entity_poly.entity_id
_entity_poly.type
_entity_poly.pdbx_seq_one_letter_code
_entity_poly.pdbx_strand_id
1 'polypeptide(L)'
;HFTQHCNFNFHSEKETKDMEKTSSPEYSIISGKSPSIATGEMECSLFDDDCILDMDYFVKTIAGIKAKGVRPDLIGSIIAHYASTWLPELSDTVTNPDDPNQPQPQTPQQSESFSVTAFVMKKRFFVETLIGIIPPEKDSVPCDFLLRLLRTANMLGADSNYKTELEARISWQLDQASLNELMIPSFSHTCETLLDVELVTRLVKRFAGLDNEGVKSGASLVKVAKLVDSYLAEVAADGDLSLPEFISLAEALPNHARVTEDGLYRAIDTYLKAHPKMSKQERKRLCGLIDSKKLSMEASLHAAQNDRLPVRTVIQVLFSEQTKMSRSRHNNIDWSSSSFSPNPASSHYSESGPARCMSKREMNVQQAEIKRLREDMAKLKSECSAMKSQLEKLVEKKCSSSGSNKGFFRWKKLGFRSGVSVSVFDKTNGEVFGENGEREEYFEYEAQTPGNVKTKIVKGRTPSRWRKSLS
;
A
#
# COMPACT_ATOMS: atom_id res chain seq x y z
N HIS A 1 4.99 -17.96 64.70
CA HIS A 1 6.23 -18.40 64.05
C HIS A 1 6.38 -17.55 62.78
N PHE A 2 7.44 -16.75 62.72
CA PHE A 2 7.84 -15.78 61.68
C PHE A 2 6.87 -15.41 60.52
N THR A 3 6.39 -14.17 60.58
CA THR A 3 6.19 -13.30 59.40
C THR A 3 7.50 -12.50 59.20
N GLN A 4 7.96 -12.30 57.97
CA GLN A 4 9.20 -11.54 57.72
C GLN A 4 8.93 -10.31 56.85
N HIS A 5 8.99 -9.13 57.49
CA HIS A 5 9.08 -7.83 56.83
C HIS A 5 10.49 -7.63 56.25
N CYS A 6 10.59 -6.93 55.12
CA CYS A 6 11.77 -6.14 54.77
C CYS A 6 11.31 -4.72 54.41
N ASN A 7 11.36 -3.82 55.39
CA ASN A 7 11.37 -2.37 55.14
C ASN A 7 12.78 -1.98 54.67
N PHE A 8 12.89 -1.08 53.69
CA PHE A 8 14.11 -0.30 53.48
C PHE A 8 13.82 1.17 53.74
N ASN A 9 14.52 1.73 54.73
CA ASN A 9 14.41 3.13 55.11
C ASN A 9 15.11 4.02 54.08
N PHE A 10 14.44 5.09 53.65
CA PHE A 10 15.15 6.29 53.20
C PHE A 10 15.72 7.01 54.43
N HIS A 11 17.00 7.35 54.40
CA HIS A 11 17.55 8.41 55.25
C HIS A 11 17.89 9.61 54.39
N SER A 12 17.39 10.77 54.82
CA SER A 12 17.69 12.07 54.23
C SER A 12 18.61 12.78 55.18
N GLU A 13 19.87 12.97 54.78
CA GLU A 13 20.75 13.95 55.41
C GLU A 13 20.76 15.22 54.55
N LYS A 14 20.33 16.31 55.16
CA LYS A 14 20.51 17.67 54.65
C LYS A 14 21.71 18.26 55.39
N GLU A 15 22.79 18.55 54.68
CA GLU A 15 23.75 19.55 55.14
C GLU A 15 23.48 20.88 54.43
N THR A 16 23.17 21.89 55.22
CA THR A 16 23.12 23.29 54.83
C THR A 16 24.29 24.01 55.49
N LYS A 17 25.09 24.76 54.71
CA LYS A 17 25.95 25.79 55.29
C LYS A 17 26.13 26.99 54.36
N ASP A 18 25.75 28.13 54.89
CA ASP A 18 25.87 29.49 54.34
C ASP A 18 27.36 29.87 54.16
N MET A 19 27.77 30.44 53.01
CA MET A 19 27.66 31.86 52.59
C MET A 19 28.87 32.71 53.03
N GLU A 20 29.74 33.10 52.09
CA GLU A 20 30.26 34.47 52.02
C GLU A 20 30.75 34.87 50.61
N LYS A 21 31.29 36.08 50.48
CA LYS A 21 31.07 36.98 49.35
C LYS A 21 32.39 37.64 48.87
N THR A 22 32.37 38.16 47.63
CA THR A 22 33.14 39.32 47.09
C THR A 22 34.24 39.09 46.03
N SER A 23 34.43 40.17 45.25
CA SER A 23 35.47 40.48 44.26
C SER A 23 35.45 39.79 42.88
N SER A 24 34.99 40.55 41.87
CA SER A 24 35.73 40.69 40.61
C SER A 24 36.94 41.61 40.83
N PRO A 25 37.98 41.60 39.97
CA PRO A 25 37.89 42.48 38.80
C PRO A 25 38.57 42.00 37.49
N GLU A 26 38.16 42.68 36.42
CA GLU A 26 38.96 43.10 35.25
C GLU A 26 39.41 42.14 34.13
N TYR A 27 39.57 42.78 32.97
CA TYR A 27 39.73 42.22 31.62
C TYR A 27 41.19 41.92 31.27
N SER A 28 41.40 40.90 30.43
CA SER A 28 42.50 40.91 29.46
C SER A 28 42.06 40.29 28.13
N ILE A 29 42.31 41.03 27.05
CA ILE A 29 41.92 40.68 25.67
C ILE A 29 43.05 39.86 25.05
N ILE A 30 42.79 38.61 24.62
CA ILE A 30 43.66 37.93 23.64
C ILE A 30 42.84 37.29 22.51
N SER A 31 43.16 37.79 21.32
CA SER A 31 42.91 37.31 19.97
C SER A 31 42.59 35.81 19.74
N GLY A 32 41.47 35.56 19.07
CA GLY A 32 41.49 34.98 17.72
C GLY A 32 41.88 33.51 17.54
N LYS A 33 40.89 32.61 17.62
CA LYS A 33 40.56 31.65 16.54
C LYS A 33 39.23 30.94 16.82
N SER A 34 38.27 31.08 15.90
CA SER A 34 37.11 30.20 15.86
C SER A 34 37.57 28.77 15.57
N PRO A 35 37.07 27.73 16.26
CA PRO A 35 37.25 26.37 15.80
C PRO A 35 36.39 26.18 14.55
N SER A 36 37.02 26.34 13.39
CA SER A 36 36.46 25.87 12.13
C SER A 36 36.18 24.38 12.26
N ILE A 37 34.91 23.98 12.16
CA ILE A 37 34.53 22.58 12.02
C ILE A 37 35.17 22.09 10.73
N ALA A 38 36.28 21.36 10.87
CA ALA A 38 36.90 20.71 9.75
C ALA A 38 35.98 19.57 9.32
N THR A 39 35.37 19.73 8.15
CA THR A 39 34.81 18.61 7.37
C THR A 39 35.99 17.74 6.92
N GLY A 40 36.52 16.94 7.85
CA GLY A 40 37.39 15.83 7.54
C GLY A 40 36.52 14.67 7.09
N GLU A 41 36.72 14.23 5.85
CA GLU A 41 36.13 13.00 5.34
C GLU A 41 36.73 11.83 6.12
N MET A 42 35.99 11.32 7.11
CA MET A 42 36.37 10.12 7.85
C MET A 42 36.05 8.89 7.00
N GLU A 43 37.06 8.40 6.29
CA GLU A 43 37.08 7.03 5.78
C GLU A 43 37.15 6.04 6.96
N CYS A 44 36.02 5.87 7.67
CA CYS A 44 35.90 4.82 8.67
C CYS A 44 35.88 3.46 7.95
N SER A 45 36.91 2.65 8.20
CA SER A 45 36.87 1.22 7.94
C SER A 45 35.63 0.62 8.62
N LEU A 46 34.81 -0.07 7.84
CA LEU A 46 33.47 -0.47 8.25
C LEU A 46 33.58 -1.61 9.29
N PHE A 47 33.51 -1.23 10.57
CA PHE A 47 33.55 -2.09 11.75
C PHE A 47 34.93 -2.66 12.18
N ASP A 48 35.97 -1.82 12.29
CA ASP A 48 37.20 -2.13 13.08
C ASP A 48 36.99 -1.98 14.60
N ASP A 49 37.97 -2.35 15.44
CA ASP A 49 37.83 -2.30 16.91
C ASP A 49 37.55 -0.88 17.45
N ASP A 50 38.04 0.16 16.74
CA ASP A 50 37.72 1.55 17.01
C ASP A 50 36.21 1.85 16.90
N CYS A 51 35.47 1.14 16.03
CA CYS A 51 34.01 1.24 15.90
C CYS A 51 33.28 0.65 17.13
N ILE A 52 33.85 -0.37 17.80
CA ILE A 52 33.29 -0.87 19.07
C ILE A 52 33.45 0.19 20.15
N LEU A 53 34.64 0.80 20.23
CA LEU A 53 34.93 1.86 21.20
C LEU A 53 34.05 3.11 20.99
N ASP A 54 33.80 3.49 19.74
CA ASP A 54 32.86 4.55 19.38
C ASP A 54 31.42 4.22 19.82
N MET A 55 30.93 3.02 19.53
CA MET A 55 29.60 2.57 19.99
C MET A 55 29.49 2.60 21.52
N ASP A 56 30.51 2.14 22.23
CA ASP A 56 30.56 2.14 23.70
C ASP A 56 30.52 3.56 24.29
N TYR A 57 31.19 4.51 23.61
CA TYR A 57 31.15 5.94 23.95
C TYR A 57 29.79 6.57 23.61
N PHE A 58 29.19 6.19 22.48
CA PHE A 58 27.85 6.63 22.06
C PHE A 58 26.78 6.19 23.05
N VAL A 59 26.77 4.91 23.46
CA VAL A 59 25.85 4.37 24.48
C VAL A 59 25.96 5.14 25.80
N LYS A 60 27.18 5.39 26.30
CA LYS A 60 27.43 6.20 27.51
C LYS A 60 26.94 7.64 27.34
N THR A 61 27.13 8.22 26.16
CA THR A 61 26.66 9.58 25.82
C THR A 61 25.13 9.65 25.83
N ILE A 62 24.44 8.70 25.19
CA ILE A 62 22.98 8.59 25.19
C ILE A 62 22.43 8.39 26.61
N ALA A 63 23.06 7.56 27.43
CA ALA A 63 22.70 7.38 28.84
C ALA A 63 22.84 8.71 29.63
N GLY A 64 23.92 9.45 29.42
CA GLY A 64 24.13 10.77 30.03
C GLY A 64 23.15 11.85 29.54
N ILE A 65 22.72 11.79 28.28
CA ILE A 65 21.67 12.65 27.72
C ILE A 65 20.31 12.31 28.33
N LYS A 66 19.97 11.02 28.47
CA LYS A 66 18.75 10.56 29.14
C LYS A 66 18.69 10.98 30.61
N ALA A 67 19.81 10.87 31.34
CA ALA A 67 19.91 11.31 32.73
C ALA A 67 19.69 12.82 32.94
N LYS A 68 19.88 13.64 31.89
CA LYS A 68 19.58 15.09 31.89
C LYS A 68 18.11 15.42 31.59
N GLY A 69 17.24 14.41 31.42
CA GLY A 69 15.82 14.61 31.13
C GLY A 69 15.53 15.13 29.71
N VAL A 70 16.44 14.90 28.75
CA VAL A 70 16.20 15.25 27.35
C VAL A 70 15.05 14.39 26.79
N ARG A 71 14.21 15.00 25.94
CA ARG A 71 13.00 14.35 25.41
C ARG A 71 13.32 13.07 24.61
N PRO A 72 12.51 12.00 24.75
CA PRO A 72 12.70 10.74 24.02
C PRO A 72 12.81 10.86 22.50
N ASP A 73 12.04 11.77 21.87
CA ASP A 73 12.05 11.98 20.42
C ASP A 73 13.36 12.59 19.90
N LEU A 74 13.98 13.48 20.68
CA LEU A 74 15.29 14.02 20.34
C LEU A 74 16.39 12.97 20.52
N ILE A 75 16.31 12.17 21.59
CA ILE A 75 17.24 11.05 21.82
C ILE A 75 17.12 10.03 20.68
N GLY A 76 15.90 9.63 20.31
CA GLY A 76 15.67 8.71 19.20
C GLY A 76 16.10 9.28 17.85
N SER A 77 15.94 10.59 17.61
CA SER A 77 16.47 11.26 16.41
C SER A 77 18.01 11.19 16.33
N ILE A 78 18.71 11.38 17.46
CA ILE A 78 20.18 11.23 17.54
C ILE A 78 20.59 9.77 17.26
N ILE A 79 19.87 8.80 17.83
CA ILE A 79 20.11 7.37 17.61
C ILE A 79 19.86 6.99 16.13
N ALA A 80 18.78 7.47 15.52
CA ALA A 80 18.45 7.20 14.14
C ALA A 80 19.49 7.79 13.17
N HIS A 81 19.98 9.00 13.44
CA HIS A 81 21.07 9.62 12.67
C HIS A 81 22.38 8.85 12.80
N TYR A 82 22.78 8.49 14.03
CA TYR A 82 23.99 7.68 14.26
C TYR A 82 23.87 6.31 13.56
N ALA A 83 22.73 5.63 13.73
CA ALA A 83 22.45 4.36 13.07
C ALA A 83 22.53 4.46 11.54
N SER A 84 21.97 5.51 10.94
CA SER A 84 22.01 5.75 9.48
C SER A 84 23.42 6.03 8.96
N THR A 85 24.33 6.54 9.81
CA THR A 85 25.73 6.80 9.46
C THR A 85 26.54 5.50 9.31
N TRP A 86 26.25 4.51 10.16
CA TRP A 86 26.94 3.20 10.16
C TRP A 86 26.20 2.11 9.39
N LEU A 87 24.89 2.26 9.19
CA LEU A 87 24.00 1.35 8.47
C LEU A 87 23.19 2.15 7.44
N PRO A 88 23.71 2.34 6.21
CA PRO A 88 23.01 3.07 5.16
C PRO A 88 21.60 2.52 4.86
N GLU A 89 21.36 1.23 5.12
CA GLU A 89 20.05 0.58 4.95
C GLU A 89 18.96 1.10 5.92
N LEU A 90 19.33 1.90 6.93
CA LEU A 90 18.42 2.55 7.88
C LEU A 90 18.08 4.00 7.52
N SER A 91 18.65 4.54 6.44
CA SER A 91 18.44 5.93 5.99
C SER A 91 17.11 6.11 5.24
N ASP A 92 16.45 7.25 5.40
CA ASP A 92 15.18 7.59 4.71
C ASP A 92 15.34 7.88 3.20
N THR A 93 16.58 7.91 2.70
CA THR A 93 16.87 8.18 1.29
C THR A 93 16.51 6.97 0.43
N VAL A 94 15.37 7.05 -0.25
CA VAL A 94 15.09 6.21 -1.43
C VAL A 94 16.13 6.53 -2.49
N THR A 95 17.18 5.71 -2.57
CA THR A 95 18.24 5.83 -3.57
C THR A 95 17.66 5.58 -4.95
N ASN A 96 17.39 6.64 -5.72
CA ASN A 96 17.10 6.52 -7.14
C ASN A 96 18.39 6.11 -7.85
N PRO A 97 18.49 4.91 -8.46
CA PRO A 97 19.72 4.46 -9.11
C PRO A 97 20.07 5.26 -10.38
N ASP A 98 19.20 6.17 -10.81
CA ASP A 98 19.32 6.96 -12.04
C ASP A 98 19.64 8.46 -11.80
N ASP A 99 19.96 8.91 -10.58
CA ASP A 99 20.39 10.31 -10.34
C ASP A 99 21.90 10.50 -10.58
N PRO A 100 22.34 11.21 -11.63
CA PRO A 100 23.75 11.37 -11.97
C PRO A 100 24.53 12.29 -11.02
N ASN A 101 23.89 12.94 -10.05
CA ASN A 101 24.54 13.83 -9.09
C ASN A 101 24.72 13.21 -7.68
N GLN A 102 24.34 11.95 -7.46
CA GLN A 102 24.60 11.30 -6.18
C GLN A 102 26.08 10.93 -6.01
N PRO A 103 26.65 11.06 -4.80
CA PRO A 103 27.89 10.36 -4.46
C PRO A 103 27.63 8.86 -4.63
N GLN A 104 28.43 8.19 -5.47
CA GLN A 104 28.39 6.73 -5.50
C GLN A 104 28.73 6.22 -4.09
N PRO A 105 28.00 5.21 -3.55
CA PRO A 105 28.46 4.50 -2.38
C PRO A 105 29.79 3.85 -2.75
N GLN A 106 30.88 4.43 -2.27
CA GLN A 106 32.21 3.89 -2.49
C GLN A 106 32.27 2.56 -1.76
N THR A 107 32.15 1.46 -2.51
CA THR A 107 32.44 0.13 -1.98
C THR A 107 33.87 0.16 -1.48
N PRO A 108 34.14 -0.06 -0.18
CA PRO A 108 35.52 -0.10 0.29
C PRO A 108 36.23 -1.24 -0.44
N GLN A 109 37.19 -0.90 -1.30
CA GLN A 109 38.14 -1.88 -1.85
C GLN A 109 39.14 -2.23 -0.75
N GLN A 110 38.66 -2.90 0.30
CA GLN A 110 39.49 -3.40 1.38
C GLN A 110 39.77 -4.88 1.13
N SER A 111 40.89 -5.10 0.45
CA SER A 111 41.56 -6.39 0.31
C SER A 111 42.26 -6.77 1.63
N GLU A 112 41.48 -7.08 2.66
CA GLU A 112 41.95 -7.64 3.94
C GLU A 112 41.08 -8.85 4.29
N SER A 113 41.68 -9.87 4.92
CA SER A 113 41.08 -11.20 5.11
C SER A 113 40.08 -11.25 6.28
N PHE A 114 39.08 -10.37 6.31
CA PHE A 114 38.04 -10.39 7.33
C PHE A 114 37.09 -11.57 7.12
N SER A 115 36.87 -12.34 8.20
CA SER A 115 35.86 -13.39 8.22
C SER A 115 34.47 -12.78 8.09
N VAL A 116 33.75 -13.14 7.01
CA VAL A 116 32.37 -12.69 6.75
C VAL A 116 31.47 -12.94 7.97
N THR A 117 31.68 -14.06 8.67
CA THR A 117 30.96 -14.39 9.91
C THR A 117 31.23 -13.38 11.03
N ALA A 118 32.48 -12.93 11.21
CA ALA A 118 32.85 -11.94 12.22
C ALA A 118 32.21 -10.57 11.91
N PHE A 119 32.22 -10.16 10.63
CA PHE A 119 31.54 -8.95 10.18
C PHE A 119 30.03 -9.00 10.46
N VAL A 120 29.36 -10.12 10.11
CA VAL A 120 27.92 -10.31 10.37
C VAL A 120 27.62 -10.30 11.87
N MET A 121 28.43 -10.97 12.70
CA MET A 121 28.28 -10.94 14.16
C MET A 121 28.45 -9.53 14.74
N LYS A 122 29.40 -8.75 14.24
CA LYS A 122 29.63 -7.37 14.67
C LYS A 122 28.50 -6.43 14.25
N LYS A 123 28.03 -6.53 13.01
CA LYS A 123 26.84 -5.80 12.51
C LYS A 123 25.58 -6.18 13.29
N ARG A 124 25.43 -7.46 13.67
CA ARG A 124 24.36 -7.94 14.55
C ARG A 124 24.44 -7.32 15.94
N PHE A 125 25.61 -7.37 16.59
CA PHE A 125 25.82 -6.76 17.91
C PHE A 125 25.50 -5.25 17.91
N PHE A 126 25.90 -4.54 16.84
CA PHE A 126 25.58 -3.13 16.65
C PHE A 126 24.06 -2.90 16.56
N VAL A 127 23.33 -3.68 15.77
CA VAL A 127 21.86 -3.63 15.68
C VAL A 127 21.17 -3.95 17.01
N GLU A 128 21.61 -5.00 17.71
CA GLU A 128 21.08 -5.38 19.03
C GLU A 128 21.31 -4.27 20.07
N THR A 129 22.49 -3.65 20.07
CA THR A 129 22.83 -2.52 20.95
C THR A 129 22.00 -1.28 20.62
N LEU A 130 21.79 -0.96 19.35
CA LEU A 130 20.89 0.13 18.92
C LEU A 130 19.48 -0.08 19.48
N ILE A 131 18.91 -1.28 19.34
CA ILE A 131 17.57 -1.60 19.84
C ILE A 131 17.50 -1.36 21.37
N GLY A 132 18.52 -1.81 22.11
CA GLY A 132 18.59 -1.64 23.56
C GLY A 132 18.70 -0.18 24.06
N ILE A 133 19.16 0.77 23.23
CA ILE A 133 19.25 2.19 23.60
C ILE A 133 18.09 3.06 23.10
N ILE A 134 17.25 2.59 22.18
CA ILE A 134 16.10 3.37 21.70
C ILE A 134 15.12 3.60 22.88
N PRO A 135 14.74 4.87 23.18
CA PRO A 135 13.81 5.16 24.27
C PRO A 135 12.47 4.40 24.12
N PRO A 136 11.96 3.75 25.19
CA PRO A 136 10.78 2.88 25.12
C PRO A 136 9.46 3.63 24.88
N GLU A 137 9.46 4.96 24.98
CA GLU A 137 8.30 5.80 24.76
C GLU A 137 7.84 5.75 23.30
N LYS A 138 6.51 5.72 23.08
CA LYS A 138 5.90 5.80 21.74
C LYS A 138 6.37 7.07 21.03
N ASP A 139 6.55 7.00 19.71
CA ASP A 139 6.97 8.12 18.86
C ASP A 139 8.39 8.66 19.19
N SER A 140 9.21 7.92 19.94
CA SER A 140 10.63 8.26 20.15
C SER A 140 11.46 8.17 18.86
N VAL A 141 11.11 7.25 17.97
CA VAL A 141 11.65 7.11 16.61
C VAL A 141 10.52 6.81 15.61
N PRO A 142 10.66 7.17 14.32
CA PRO A 142 9.66 6.86 13.30
C PRO A 142 9.37 5.36 13.16
N CYS A 143 8.13 5.00 12.79
CA CYS A 143 7.77 3.59 12.55
C CYS A 143 8.57 2.95 11.42
N ASP A 144 8.84 3.71 10.35
CA ASP A 144 9.60 3.26 9.19
C ASP A 144 11.08 2.97 9.54
N PHE A 145 11.66 3.76 10.45
CA PHE A 145 12.99 3.46 11.01
C PHE A 145 13.00 2.13 11.78
N LEU A 146 11.99 1.88 12.63
CA LEU A 146 11.87 0.60 13.34
C LEU A 146 11.65 -0.59 12.38
N LEU A 147 10.89 -0.41 11.30
CA LEU A 147 10.66 -1.44 10.28
C LEU A 147 11.94 -1.79 9.52
N ARG A 148 12.76 -0.81 9.14
CA ARG A 148 14.10 -1.05 8.55
C ARG A 148 15.07 -1.69 9.54
N LEU A 149 15.01 -1.30 10.82
CA LEU A 149 15.80 -1.92 11.88
C LEU A 149 15.39 -3.37 12.11
N LEU A 150 14.08 -3.69 12.03
CA LEU A 150 13.56 -5.06 12.09
C LEU A 150 13.94 -5.88 10.85
N ARG A 151 13.85 -5.32 9.64
CA ARG A 151 14.35 -5.93 8.40
C ARG A 151 15.82 -6.33 8.54
N THR A 152 16.64 -5.40 9.04
CA THR A 152 18.08 -5.62 9.28
C THR A 152 18.32 -6.66 10.39
N ALA A 153 17.57 -6.61 11.48
CA ALA A 153 17.65 -7.58 12.58
C ALA A 153 17.28 -9.01 12.14
N ASN A 154 16.26 -9.16 11.28
CA ASN A 154 15.89 -10.45 10.69
C ASN A 154 16.97 -10.97 9.75
N MET A 155 17.49 -10.12 8.86
CA MET A 155 18.58 -10.46 7.92
C MET A 155 19.84 -10.94 8.64
N LEU A 156 20.18 -10.35 9.78
CA LEU A 156 21.37 -10.68 10.58
C LEU A 156 21.11 -11.79 11.63
N GLY A 157 19.89 -12.33 11.70
CA GLY A 157 19.53 -13.36 12.67
C GLY A 157 19.63 -12.91 14.13
N ALA A 158 19.31 -11.65 14.42
CA ALA A 158 19.33 -11.07 15.77
C ALA A 158 18.49 -11.88 16.77
N ASP A 159 18.78 -11.71 18.07
CA ASP A 159 18.13 -12.46 19.14
C ASP A 159 16.61 -12.23 19.20
N SER A 160 15.88 -13.25 19.65
CA SER A 160 14.42 -13.24 19.70
C SER A 160 13.87 -12.13 20.61
N ASN A 161 14.58 -11.77 21.67
CA ASN A 161 14.15 -10.72 22.60
C ASN A 161 14.10 -9.35 21.91
N TYR A 162 15.18 -8.95 21.22
CA TYR A 162 15.22 -7.69 20.48
C TYR A 162 14.20 -7.61 19.35
N LYS A 163 13.98 -8.72 18.61
CA LYS A 163 12.93 -8.78 17.58
C LYS A 163 11.53 -8.64 18.18
N THR A 164 11.25 -9.32 19.29
CA THR A 164 9.96 -9.23 20.00
C THR A 164 9.71 -7.82 20.53
N GLU A 165 10.75 -7.15 21.03
CA GLU A 165 10.68 -5.76 21.49
C GLU A 165 10.44 -4.78 20.32
N LEU A 166 11.16 -4.93 19.21
CA LEU A 166 10.91 -4.16 17.98
C LEU A 166 9.48 -4.35 17.50
N GLU A 167 9.01 -5.60 17.41
CA GLU A 167 7.62 -5.90 17.04
C GLU A 167 6.61 -5.21 17.95
N ALA A 168 6.82 -5.22 19.26
CA ALA A 168 5.92 -4.56 20.21
C ALA A 168 5.88 -3.04 19.98
N ARG A 169 7.04 -2.40 19.79
CA ARG A 169 7.16 -0.97 19.49
C ARG A 169 6.51 -0.61 18.15
N ILE A 170 6.79 -1.34 17.07
CA ILE A 170 6.17 -1.19 15.74
C ILE A 170 4.65 -1.36 15.84
N SER A 171 4.18 -2.39 16.55
CA SER A 171 2.74 -2.65 16.75
C SER A 171 2.03 -1.54 17.55
N TRP A 172 2.75 -0.69 18.28
CA TRP A 172 2.15 0.49 18.90
C TRP A 172 1.87 1.59 17.86
N GLN A 173 2.75 1.80 16.89
CA GLN A 173 2.72 2.93 15.95
C GLN A 173 2.55 2.53 14.48
N LEU A 174 2.00 1.33 14.23
CA LEU A 174 1.73 0.78 12.90
C LEU A 174 0.82 1.67 12.02
N ASP A 175 0.05 2.59 12.62
CA ASP A 175 -0.75 3.59 11.91
C ASP A 175 0.06 4.75 11.30
N GLN A 176 1.39 4.71 11.47
CA GLN A 176 2.37 5.61 10.86
C GLN A 176 3.29 4.91 9.85
N ALA A 177 3.17 3.59 9.69
CA ALA A 177 4.02 2.81 8.78
C ALA A 177 3.68 3.08 7.31
N SER A 178 4.72 3.15 6.45
CA SER A 178 4.56 3.08 5.01
C SER A 178 4.48 1.64 4.50
N LEU A 179 3.86 1.44 3.33
CA LEU A 179 3.78 0.13 2.69
C LEU A 179 5.18 -0.41 2.33
N ASN A 180 6.06 0.45 1.83
CA ASN A 180 7.40 0.09 1.37
C ASN A 180 8.26 -0.50 2.49
N GLU A 181 8.16 0.04 3.71
CA GLU A 181 8.92 -0.48 4.86
C GLU A 181 8.22 -1.65 5.55
N LEU A 182 6.89 -1.77 5.44
CA LEU A 182 6.17 -2.97 5.88
C LEU A 182 6.46 -4.20 5.00
N MET A 183 6.89 -4.01 3.74
CA MET A 183 7.36 -5.08 2.86
C MET A 183 8.74 -5.58 3.30
N ILE A 184 8.75 -6.43 4.33
CA ILE A 184 9.95 -7.10 4.84
C ILE A 184 10.09 -8.47 4.13
N PRO A 185 11.24 -8.75 3.48
CA PRO A 185 11.50 -10.05 2.87
C PRO A 185 11.47 -11.21 3.88
N SER A 186 11.08 -12.39 3.42
CA SER A 186 11.29 -13.60 4.20
C SER A 186 12.77 -14.01 4.18
N PHE A 187 13.36 -14.17 5.37
CA PHE A 187 14.74 -14.65 5.53
C PHE A 187 14.80 -16.12 5.99
N SER A 188 13.65 -16.81 6.03
CA SER A 188 13.62 -18.24 6.35
C SER A 188 13.87 -19.10 5.12
N HIS A 189 14.77 -20.09 5.26
CA HIS A 189 15.06 -21.08 4.24
C HIS A 189 13.94 -22.14 4.05
N THR A 190 12.89 -22.09 4.87
CA THR A 190 11.72 -22.97 4.78
C THR A 190 10.47 -22.27 4.25
N CYS A 191 10.58 -21.01 3.85
CA CYS A 191 9.46 -20.18 3.42
C CYS A 191 9.53 -19.96 1.90
N GLU A 192 8.43 -20.25 1.20
CA GLU A 192 8.36 -20.13 -0.26
C GLU A 192 7.96 -18.71 -0.71
N THR A 193 7.27 -17.94 0.16
CA THR A 193 6.84 -16.56 -0.15
C THR A 193 7.97 -15.55 -0.09
N LEU A 194 7.92 -14.55 -0.97
CA LEU A 194 8.95 -13.49 -1.06
C LEU A 194 8.96 -12.57 0.17
N LEU A 195 7.81 -12.40 0.84
CA LEU A 195 7.64 -11.51 1.99
C LEU A 195 7.24 -12.30 3.24
N ASP A 196 7.61 -11.78 4.42
CA ASP A 196 7.26 -12.37 5.72
C ASP A 196 5.82 -11.97 6.13
N VAL A 197 4.84 -12.70 5.58
CA VAL A 197 3.40 -12.48 5.85
C VAL A 197 3.03 -12.83 7.29
N GLU A 198 3.74 -13.79 7.90
CA GLU A 198 3.53 -14.15 9.31
C GLU A 198 3.93 -13.00 10.23
N LEU A 199 5.09 -12.35 10.01
CA LEU A 199 5.50 -11.16 10.75
C LEU A 199 4.45 -10.04 10.66
N VAL A 200 4.00 -9.69 9.46
CA VAL A 200 2.98 -8.64 9.31
C VAL A 200 1.67 -9.04 10.00
N THR A 201 1.29 -10.32 9.93
CA THR A 201 0.13 -10.85 10.67
C THR A 201 0.30 -10.70 12.20
N ARG A 202 1.51 -10.95 12.73
CA ARG A 202 1.82 -10.79 14.17
C ARG A 202 1.79 -9.32 14.58
N LEU A 203 2.34 -8.41 13.78
CA LEU A 203 2.29 -6.95 14.00
C LEU A 203 0.84 -6.43 14.03
N VAL A 204 0.03 -6.82 13.04
CA VAL A 204 -1.38 -6.38 12.93
C VAL A 204 -2.22 -6.92 14.09
N LYS A 205 -2.06 -8.19 14.47
CA LYS A 205 -2.77 -8.78 15.62
C LYS A 205 -2.39 -8.12 16.95
N ARG A 206 -1.11 -7.77 17.15
CA ARG A 206 -0.67 -6.99 18.31
C ARG A 206 -1.28 -5.58 18.31
N PHE A 207 -1.26 -4.87 17.17
CA PHE A 207 -1.88 -3.54 17.04
C PHE A 207 -3.39 -3.58 17.34
N ALA A 208 -4.11 -4.60 16.84
CA ALA A 208 -5.53 -4.81 17.10
C ALA A 208 -5.81 -5.14 18.58
N GLY A 209 -4.90 -5.85 19.26
CA GLY A 209 -5.01 -6.12 20.70
C GLY A 209 -5.08 -4.85 21.55
N LEU A 210 -4.33 -3.81 21.18
CA LEU A 210 -4.30 -2.51 21.87
C LEU A 210 -5.61 -1.70 21.70
N ASP A 211 -6.44 -2.03 20.70
CA ASP A 211 -7.76 -1.39 20.52
C ASP A 211 -8.77 -1.87 21.58
N ASN A 212 -8.69 -3.16 21.96
CA ASN A 212 -9.52 -3.74 23.02
C ASN A 212 -9.25 -3.09 24.40
N GLU A 213 -8.08 -2.49 24.57
CA GLU A 213 -7.66 -1.74 25.78
C GLU A 213 -8.09 -0.25 25.71
N GLY A 214 -8.73 0.20 24.62
CA GLY A 214 -9.12 1.59 24.41
C GLY A 214 -7.96 2.53 24.07
N VAL A 215 -6.78 1.99 23.76
CA VAL A 215 -5.54 2.77 23.52
C VAL A 215 -5.49 3.33 22.09
N LYS A 216 -6.31 2.83 21.16
CA LYS A 216 -6.35 3.26 19.76
C LYS A 216 -7.55 4.14 19.45
N SER A 217 -7.33 5.11 18.56
CA SER A 217 -8.40 5.85 17.91
C SER A 217 -8.91 5.07 16.69
N GLY A 218 -10.21 5.14 16.42
CA GLY A 218 -10.79 4.60 15.20
C GLY A 218 -10.14 5.16 13.91
N ALA A 219 -9.54 6.35 13.96
CA ALA A 219 -8.75 6.88 12.86
C ALA A 219 -7.48 6.05 12.58
N SER A 220 -6.79 5.59 13.64
CA SER A 220 -5.61 4.72 13.53
C SER A 220 -5.99 3.32 13.02
N LEU A 221 -7.10 2.75 13.49
CA LEU A 221 -7.65 1.50 12.93
C LEU A 221 -7.89 1.60 11.41
N VAL A 222 -8.52 2.69 10.95
CA VAL A 222 -8.81 2.91 9.52
C VAL A 222 -7.53 3.08 8.69
N LYS A 223 -6.48 3.72 9.24
CA LYS A 223 -5.16 3.79 8.58
C LYS A 223 -4.54 2.41 8.43
N VAL A 224 -4.48 1.62 9.51
CA VAL A 224 -3.89 0.27 9.47
C VAL A 224 -4.70 -0.67 8.59
N ALA A 225 -6.04 -0.56 8.55
CA ALA A 225 -6.87 -1.32 7.62
C ALA A 225 -6.51 -1.03 6.15
N LYS A 226 -6.29 0.24 5.78
CA LYS A 226 -5.85 0.61 4.42
C LYS A 226 -4.43 0.14 4.10
N LEU A 227 -3.53 0.16 5.09
CA LEU A 227 -2.18 -0.37 4.96
C LEU A 227 -2.18 -1.88 4.73
N VAL A 228 -2.95 -2.63 5.54
CA VAL A 228 -3.13 -4.08 5.42
C VAL A 228 -3.79 -4.46 4.11
N ASP A 229 -4.85 -3.77 3.68
CA ASP A 229 -5.50 -4.01 2.39
C ASP A 229 -4.59 -3.68 1.19
N SER A 230 -3.62 -2.78 1.37
CA SER A 230 -2.61 -2.50 0.35
C SER A 230 -1.52 -3.58 0.32
N TYR A 231 -1.00 -3.98 1.48
CA TYR A 231 -0.05 -5.08 1.61
C TYR A 231 -0.63 -6.40 1.08
N LEU A 232 -1.88 -6.73 1.45
CA LEU A 232 -2.61 -7.90 0.94
C LEU A 232 -2.72 -7.88 -0.59
N ALA A 233 -2.84 -6.71 -1.23
CA ALA A 233 -2.90 -6.62 -2.68
C ALA A 233 -1.55 -6.87 -3.37
N GLU A 234 -0.43 -6.58 -2.70
CA GLU A 234 0.92 -6.92 -3.19
C GLU A 234 1.22 -8.41 -2.98
N VAL A 235 1.04 -8.95 -1.77
CA VAL A 235 1.32 -10.39 -1.51
C VAL A 235 0.36 -11.33 -2.24
N ALA A 236 -0.84 -10.88 -2.58
CA ALA A 236 -1.77 -11.65 -3.41
C ALA A 236 -1.30 -11.89 -4.86
N ALA A 237 -0.23 -11.24 -5.31
CA ALA A 237 0.40 -11.52 -6.58
C ALA A 237 1.47 -12.64 -6.49
N ASP A 238 1.87 -13.02 -5.27
CA ASP A 238 2.79 -14.13 -5.01
C ASP A 238 2.05 -15.47 -5.19
N GLY A 239 2.55 -16.32 -6.09
CA GLY A 239 1.92 -17.59 -6.44
C GLY A 239 1.97 -18.64 -5.33
N ASP A 240 2.89 -18.46 -4.37
CA ASP A 240 3.17 -19.39 -3.29
C ASP A 240 2.47 -18.99 -1.97
N LEU A 241 1.78 -17.82 -1.94
CA LEU A 241 0.99 -17.39 -0.78
C LEU A 241 -0.18 -18.34 -0.49
N SER A 242 -0.18 -18.97 0.69
CA SER A 242 -1.25 -19.88 1.06
C SER A 242 -2.56 -19.16 1.42
N LEU A 243 -3.69 -19.78 1.09
CA LEU A 243 -5.01 -19.23 1.42
C LEU A 243 -5.22 -19.02 2.94
N PRO A 244 -4.78 -19.93 3.84
CA PRO A 244 -4.87 -19.69 5.28
C PRO A 244 -4.15 -18.43 5.75
N GLU A 245 -2.97 -18.11 5.19
CA GLU A 245 -2.22 -16.89 5.53
C GLU A 245 -2.95 -15.63 5.06
N PHE A 246 -3.41 -15.61 3.80
CA PHE A 246 -4.20 -14.49 3.27
C PHE A 246 -5.43 -14.21 4.16
N ILE A 247 -6.18 -15.25 4.53
CA ILE A 247 -7.37 -15.12 5.39
C ILE A 247 -6.99 -14.65 6.79
N SER A 248 -5.95 -15.25 7.39
CA SER A 248 -5.45 -14.91 8.74
C SER A 248 -5.04 -13.43 8.87
N LEU A 249 -4.48 -12.84 7.82
CA LEU A 249 -4.14 -11.42 7.76
C LEU A 249 -5.37 -10.54 7.45
N ALA A 250 -6.24 -10.96 6.53
CA ALA A 250 -7.47 -10.21 6.21
C ALA A 250 -8.41 -10.09 7.42
N GLU A 251 -8.53 -11.14 8.23
CA GLU A 251 -9.34 -11.22 9.46
C GLU A 251 -8.60 -10.69 10.71
N ALA A 252 -7.36 -10.22 10.61
CA ALA A 252 -6.55 -9.76 11.76
C ALA A 252 -7.03 -8.43 12.39
N LEU A 253 -7.91 -7.69 11.71
CA LEU A 253 -8.48 -6.41 12.17
C LEU A 253 -10.00 -6.55 12.39
N PRO A 254 -10.57 -5.81 13.37
CA PRO A 254 -12.00 -5.87 13.63
C PRO A 254 -12.82 -5.31 12.46
N ASN A 255 -14.02 -5.88 12.25
CA ASN A 255 -14.90 -5.54 11.10
C ASN A 255 -15.22 -4.04 10.94
N HIS A 256 -15.14 -3.24 12.01
CA HIS A 256 -15.42 -1.81 11.95
C HIS A 256 -14.20 -0.95 11.51
N ALA A 257 -12.98 -1.51 11.48
CA ALA A 257 -11.79 -0.83 10.99
C ALA A 257 -11.85 -0.53 9.48
N ARG A 258 -12.57 -1.37 8.71
CA ARG A 258 -12.85 -1.13 7.29
C ARG A 258 -14.18 -0.39 7.12
N VAL A 259 -14.10 0.90 6.85
CA VAL A 259 -15.25 1.75 6.43
C VAL A 259 -15.66 1.43 4.98
N THR A 260 -14.67 1.20 4.11
CA THR A 260 -14.82 0.80 2.71
C THR A 260 -13.97 -0.44 2.45
N GLU A 261 -14.47 -1.41 1.69
CA GLU A 261 -13.76 -2.69 1.44
C GLU A 261 -13.20 -2.83 0.03
N ASP A 262 -13.11 -1.73 -0.72
CA ASP A 262 -12.52 -1.67 -2.07
C ASP A 262 -11.06 -2.20 -2.11
N GLY A 263 -10.28 -1.93 -1.06
CA GLY A 263 -8.90 -2.41 -0.92
C GLY A 263 -8.83 -3.93 -0.75
N LEU A 264 -9.57 -4.46 0.24
CA LEU A 264 -9.75 -5.89 0.45
C LEU A 264 -10.29 -6.61 -0.80
N TYR A 265 -11.27 -6.02 -1.49
CA TYR A 265 -11.79 -6.56 -2.74
C TYR A 265 -10.70 -6.63 -3.83
N ARG A 266 -9.91 -5.58 -4.00
CA ARG A 266 -8.76 -5.58 -4.93
C ARG A 266 -7.76 -6.68 -4.60
N ALA A 267 -7.44 -6.87 -3.31
CA ALA A 267 -6.52 -7.93 -2.88
C ALA A 267 -7.08 -9.34 -3.19
N ILE A 268 -8.35 -9.58 -2.88
CA ILE A 268 -9.04 -10.83 -3.22
C ILE A 268 -9.07 -11.05 -4.73
N ASP A 269 -9.27 -10.01 -5.54
CA ASP A 269 -9.26 -10.11 -6.99
C ASP A 269 -7.87 -10.46 -7.55
N THR A 270 -6.81 -9.85 -7.01
CA THR A 270 -5.42 -10.21 -7.34
C THR A 270 -5.15 -11.68 -6.99
N TYR A 271 -5.58 -12.13 -5.81
CA TYR A 271 -5.38 -13.52 -5.35
C TYR A 271 -6.10 -14.51 -6.29
N LEU A 272 -7.36 -14.25 -6.63
CA LEU A 272 -8.10 -15.06 -7.62
C LEU A 272 -7.46 -15.06 -9.02
N LYS A 273 -6.62 -14.07 -9.33
CA LYS A 273 -5.84 -14.00 -10.57
C LYS A 273 -4.57 -14.85 -10.52
N ALA A 274 -3.84 -14.78 -9.41
CA ALA A 274 -2.57 -15.48 -9.20
C ALA A 274 -2.76 -16.98 -8.97
N HIS A 275 -3.87 -17.37 -8.31
CA HIS A 275 -4.16 -18.76 -7.94
C HIS A 275 -5.37 -19.35 -8.71
N PRO A 276 -5.32 -19.51 -10.04
CA PRO A 276 -6.45 -20.01 -10.83
C PRO A 276 -6.86 -21.44 -10.45
N LYS A 277 -5.93 -22.23 -9.89
CA LYS A 277 -6.13 -23.64 -9.49
C LYS A 277 -7.00 -23.83 -8.23
N MET A 278 -7.37 -22.77 -7.51
CA MET A 278 -8.21 -22.85 -6.30
C MET A 278 -9.52 -23.61 -6.53
N SER A 279 -9.94 -24.40 -5.55
CA SER A 279 -11.24 -25.09 -5.55
C SER A 279 -12.42 -24.13 -5.39
N LYS A 280 -13.61 -24.60 -5.76
CA LYS A 280 -14.87 -23.84 -5.57
C LYS A 280 -15.14 -23.49 -4.10
N GLN A 281 -14.72 -24.34 -3.15
CA GLN A 281 -14.89 -24.12 -1.72
C GLN A 281 -13.95 -23.03 -1.21
N GLU A 282 -12.70 -23.03 -1.65
CA GLU A 282 -11.70 -22.02 -1.31
C GLU A 282 -12.08 -20.64 -1.84
N ARG A 283 -12.49 -20.55 -3.12
CA ARG A 283 -13.01 -19.29 -3.70
C ARG A 283 -14.24 -18.78 -2.95
N LYS A 284 -15.15 -19.68 -2.53
CA LYS A 284 -16.30 -19.32 -1.68
C LYS A 284 -15.87 -18.78 -0.31
N ARG A 285 -14.85 -19.38 0.33
CA ARG A 285 -14.32 -18.91 1.62
C ARG A 285 -13.69 -17.52 1.48
N LEU A 286 -12.80 -17.35 0.49
CA LEU A 286 -12.13 -16.09 0.20
C LEU A 286 -13.12 -14.96 -0.12
N CYS A 287 -14.06 -15.19 -1.04
CA CYS A 287 -15.07 -14.20 -1.40
C CYS A 287 -16.12 -13.95 -0.30
N GLY A 288 -16.14 -14.79 0.74
CA GLY A 288 -16.98 -14.62 1.92
C GLY A 288 -16.48 -13.54 2.89
N LEU A 289 -15.25 -13.06 2.72
CA LEU A 289 -14.67 -11.97 3.51
C LEU A 289 -15.23 -10.58 3.17
N ILE A 290 -15.93 -10.44 2.03
CA ILE A 290 -16.39 -9.15 1.51
C ILE A 290 -17.79 -8.82 2.04
N ASP A 291 -17.93 -7.74 2.82
CA ASP A 291 -19.22 -7.10 3.07
C ASP A 291 -19.60 -6.21 1.88
N SER A 292 -20.43 -6.74 0.99
CA SER A 292 -20.93 -6.04 -0.19
C SER A 292 -21.65 -4.72 0.12
N LYS A 293 -22.01 -4.43 1.38
CA LYS A 293 -22.57 -3.13 1.78
C LYS A 293 -21.52 -2.02 1.83
N LYS A 294 -20.23 -2.37 2.03
CA LYS A 294 -19.12 -1.43 2.19
C LYS A 294 -18.28 -1.21 0.93
N LEU A 295 -18.59 -1.91 -0.16
CA LEU A 295 -18.03 -1.60 -1.47
C LEU A 295 -18.54 -0.24 -1.96
N SER A 296 -17.68 0.53 -2.62
CA SER A 296 -18.10 1.67 -3.43
C SER A 296 -18.87 1.21 -4.69
N MET A 297 -19.58 2.15 -5.34
CA MET A 297 -20.27 1.87 -6.61
C MET A 297 -19.34 1.27 -7.66
N GLU A 298 -18.11 1.78 -7.78
CA GLU A 298 -17.15 1.31 -8.79
C GLU A 298 -16.59 -0.08 -8.46
N ALA A 299 -16.32 -0.35 -7.17
CA ALA A 299 -15.92 -1.68 -6.72
C ALA A 299 -17.07 -2.70 -6.91
N SER A 300 -18.31 -2.31 -6.60
CA SER A 300 -19.51 -3.12 -6.86
C SER A 300 -19.73 -3.38 -8.35
N LEU A 301 -19.53 -2.40 -9.22
CA LEU A 301 -19.63 -2.55 -10.67
C LEU A 301 -18.56 -3.52 -11.22
N HIS A 302 -17.30 -3.36 -10.78
CA HIS A 302 -16.22 -4.27 -11.15
C HIS A 302 -16.51 -5.70 -10.66
N ALA A 303 -16.98 -5.87 -9.42
CA ALA A 303 -17.37 -7.16 -8.87
C ALA A 303 -18.55 -7.79 -9.63
N ALA A 304 -19.53 -7.00 -10.07
CA ALA A 304 -20.66 -7.50 -10.86
C ALA A 304 -20.26 -8.06 -12.24
N GLN A 305 -19.11 -7.62 -12.78
CA GLN A 305 -18.58 -8.01 -14.09
C GLN A 305 -17.43 -9.04 -14.00
N ASN A 306 -17.11 -9.55 -12.80
CA ASN A 306 -15.90 -10.34 -12.58
C ASN A 306 -16.18 -11.85 -12.57
N ASP A 307 -15.92 -12.51 -13.70
CA ASP A 307 -16.14 -13.95 -13.90
C ASP A 307 -15.36 -14.87 -12.94
N ARG A 308 -14.36 -14.35 -12.21
CA ARG A 308 -13.62 -15.11 -11.18
C ARG A 308 -14.41 -15.29 -9.88
N LEU A 309 -15.39 -14.43 -9.62
CA LEU A 309 -16.20 -14.48 -8.40
C LEU A 309 -17.27 -15.57 -8.49
N PRO A 310 -17.61 -16.25 -7.37
CA PRO A 310 -18.78 -17.10 -7.32
C PRO A 310 -20.05 -16.30 -7.64
N VAL A 311 -20.95 -16.87 -8.46
CA VAL A 311 -22.25 -16.25 -8.84
C VAL A 311 -23.04 -15.77 -7.62
N ARG A 312 -22.96 -16.47 -6.48
CA ARG A 312 -23.59 -16.05 -5.22
C ARG A 312 -23.05 -14.71 -4.70
N THR A 313 -21.74 -14.48 -4.79
CA THR A 313 -21.09 -13.22 -4.39
C THR A 313 -21.52 -12.08 -5.32
N VAL A 314 -21.54 -12.32 -6.64
CA VAL A 314 -22.03 -11.35 -7.63
C VAL A 314 -23.48 -10.93 -7.32
N ILE A 315 -24.35 -11.90 -7.04
CA ILE A 315 -25.74 -11.65 -6.64
C ILE A 315 -25.82 -10.83 -5.33
N GLN A 316 -24.98 -11.11 -4.34
CA GLN A 316 -24.95 -10.34 -3.08
C GLN A 316 -24.54 -8.87 -3.30
N VAL A 317 -23.59 -8.60 -4.21
CA VAL A 317 -23.19 -7.25 -4.60
C VAL A 317 -24.30 -6.51 -5.34
N LEU A 318 -24.97 -7.16 -6.30
CA LEU A 318 -26.09 -6.56 -7.02
C LEU A 318 -27.27 -6.21 -6.09
N PHE A 319 -27.58 -7.09 -5.13
CA PHE A 319 -28.60 -6.80 -4.12
C PHE A 319 -28.18 -5.69 -3.14
N SER A 320 -26.91 -5.60 -2.73
CA SER A 320 -26.46 -4.52 -1.85
C SER A 320 -26.62 -3.16 -2.53
N GLU A 321 -26.19 -3.01 -3.79
CA GLU A 321 -26.41 -1.79 -4.57
C GLU A 321 -27.89 -1.47 -4.77
N GLN A 322 -28.72 -2.47 -5.12
CA GLN A 322 -30.17 -2.25 -5.24
C GLN A 322 -30.79 -1.71 -3.94
N THR A 323 -30.35 -2.20 -2.78
CA THR A 323 -30.83 -1.67 -1.48
C THR A 323 -30.29 -0.29 -1.15
N LYS A 324 -29.03 0.04 -1.49
CA LYS A 324 -28.47 1.41 -1.37
C LYS A 324 -29.27 2.40 -2.22
N MET A 325 -29.53 2.06 -3.48
CA MET A 325 -30.34 2.85 -4.42
C MET A 325 -31.79 3.03 -3.94
N SER A 326 -32.41 1.97 -3.42
CA SER A 326 -33.78 2.02 -2.90
C SER A 326 -33.90 2.93 -1.67
N ARG A 327 -32.96 2.82 -0.71
CA ARG A 327 -32.90 3.70 0.47
C ARG A 327 -32.67 5.16 0.10
N SER A 328 -31.74 5.43 -0.83
CA SER A 328 -31.51 6.79 -1.34
C SER A 328 -32.78 7.38 -1.96
N ARG A 329 -33.55 6.58 -2.70
CA ARG A 329 -34.84 6.97 -3.28
C ARG A 329 -35.91 7.24 -2.21
N HIS A 330 -36.00 6.41 -1.18
CA HIS A 330 -36.99 6.55 -0.10
C HIS A 330 -36.70 7.77 0.79
N ASN A 331 -35.44 7.96 1.23
CA ASN A 331 -35.05 9.10 2.05
C ASN A 331 -35.28 10.45 1.35
N ASN A 332 -35.21 10.49 0.01
CA ASN A 332 -35.48 11.69 -0.79
C ASN A 332 -37.00 11.96 -0.95
N ILE A 333 -37.84 10.92 -0.82
CA ILE A 333 -39.31 11.01 -0.86
C ILE A 333 -39.86 11.48 0.49
N ASP A 334 -39.32 11.00 1.61
CA ASP A 334 -39.85 11.30 2.94
C ASP A 334 -39.65 12.77 3.34
N TRP A 335 -38.52 13.39 2.97
CA TRP A 335 -38.33 14.84 3.15
C TRP A 335 -39.30 15.69 2.30
N SER A 336 -39.74 15.16 1.15
CA SER A 336 -40.64 15.87 0.24
C SER A 336 -42.11 15.90 0.72
N SER A 337 -42.48 15.13 1.73
CA SER A 337 -43.87 15.07 2.27
C SER A 337 -44.06 15.81 3.61
N SER A 338 -43.01 16.38 4.21
CA SER A 338 -43.06 16.99 5.55
C SER A 338 -42.70 18.47 5.57
N SER A 339 -43.31 19.28 4.69
CA SER A 339 -43.10 20.75 4.68
C SER A 339 -44.35 21.54 4.25
N PHE A 340 -45.45 21.36 4.99
CA PHE A 340 -46.54 22.33 5.05
C PHE A 340 -46.63 22.92 6.46
N SER A 341 -45.84 23.96 6.72
CA SER A 341 -46.03 24.90 7.84
C SER A 341 -45.35 26.22 7.48
N PRO A 342 -46.11 27.31 7.28
CA PRO A 342 -45.54 28.60 6.93
C PRO A 342 -45.17 29.39 8.19
N ASN A 343 -43.90 29.76 8.34
CA ASN A 343 -43.53 30.93 9.15
C ASN A 343 -42.16 31.50 8.72
N PRO A 344 -42.05 32.80 8.38
CA PRO A 344 -40.79 33.41 7.97
C PRO A 344 -40.20 34.31 9.08
N ALA A 345 -39.03 33.96 9.62
CA ALA A 345 -38.18 34.91 10.35
C ALA A 345 -36.70 34.46 10.44
N SER A 346 -35.80 35.43 10.24
CA SER A 346 -34.41 35.51 10.74
C SER A 346 -33.32 34.53 10.23
N SER A 347 -32.53 35.04 9.28
CA SER A 347 -31.07 35.29 9.39
C SER A 347 -30.06 34.22 9.86
N HIS A 348 -29.09 33.98 8.95
CA HIS A 348 -27.62 33.93 9.17
C HIS A 348 -26.87 32.64 9.61
N TYR A 349 -25.87 32.31 8.77
CA TYR A 349 -24.64 31.54 8.96
C TYR A 349 -24.61 29.99 9.03
N SER A 350 -23.61 29.47 8.30
CA SER A 350 -22.86 28.19 8.43
C SER A 350 -23.40 26.89 7.79
N GLU A 351 -22.40 26.11 7.36
CA GLU A 351 -22.31 24.69 7.00
C GLU A 351 -23.09 24.05 5.83
N SER A 352 -22.34 23.27 5.05
CA SER A 352 -22.81 22.47 3.92
C SER A 352 -23.62 21.25 4.37
N GLY A 353 -24.94 21.31 4.21
CA GLY A 353 -25.83 20.15 4.24
C GLY A 353 -25.76 19.30 2.96
N PRO A 354 -26.10 18.00 3.01
CA PRO A 354 -25.96 17.08 1.89
C PRO A 354 -26.90 17.42 0.73
N ALA A 355 -26.40 17.18 -0.49
CA ALA A 355 -27.02 17.38 -1.81
C ALA A 355 -28.53 17.69 -1.83
N ARG A 356 -28.88 18.98 -1.99
CA ARG A 356 -30.23 19.39 -2.43
C ARG A 356 -30.53 18.73 -3.79
N CYS A 357 -31.77 18.30 -4.01
CA CYS A 357 -32.18 17.80 -5.31
C CYS A 357 -32.17 18.96 -6.32
N MET A 358 -31.25 18.88 -7.28
CA MET A 358 -31.02 19.95 -8.27
C MET A 358 -32.28 20.19 -9.11
N SER A 359 -32.68 21.45 -9.26
CA SER A 359 -33.77 21.87 -10.12
C SER A 359 -33.53 21.40 -11.57
N LYS A 360 -34.59 21.18 -12.35
CA LYS A 360 -34.48 20.78 -13.76
C LYS A 360 -33.60 21.74 -14.58
N ARG A 361 -33.53 23.02 -14.19
CA ARG A 361 -32.61 24.02 -14.77
C ARG A 361 -31.14 23.73 -14.40
N GLU A 362 -30.88 23.42 -13.14
CA GLU A 362 -29.54 23.13 -12.60
C GLU A 362 -29.01 21.79 -13.13
N MET A 363 -29.87 20.77 -13.26
CA MET A 363 -29.56 19.50 -13.92
C MET A 363 -29.15 19.69 -15.38
N ASN A 364 -29.86 20.55 -16.12
CA ASN A 364 -29.50 20.88 -17.51
C ASN A 364 -28.17 21.64 -17.58
N VAL A 365 -27.89 22.55 -16.64
CA VAL A 365 -26.59 23.26 -16.55
C VAL A 365 -25.46 22.28 -16.25
N GLN A 366 -25.63 21.33 -15.31
CA GLN A 366 -24.64 20.30 -15.04
C GLN A 366 -24.45 19.33 -16.22
N GLN A 367 -25.51 18.96 -16.95
CA GLN A 367 -25.37 18.17 -18.18
C GLN A 367 -24.61 18.91 -19.28
N ALA A 368 -24.84 20.22 -19.44
CA ALA A 368 -24.08 21.05 -20.36
C ALA A 368 -22.60 21.12 -19.96
N GLU A 369 -22.31 21.30 -18.67
CA GLU A 369 -20.94 21.33 -18.14
C GLU A 369 -20.22 19.97 -18.28
N ILE A 370 -20.91 18.85 -18.01
CA ILE A 370 -20.38 17.49 -18.26
C ILE A 370 -20.08 17.29 -19.74
N LYS A 371 -20.91 17.83 -20.65
CA LYS A 371 -20.66 17.76 -22.09
C LYS A 371 -19.41 18.59 -22.46
N ARG A 372 -19.30 19.82 -21.96
CA ARG A 372 -18.14 20.70 -22.13
C ARG A 372 -16.84 20.05 -21.65
N LEU A 373 -16.87 19.46 -20.45
CA LEU A 373 -15.72 18.74 -19.87
C LEU A 373 -15.33 17.48 -20.66
N ARG A 374 -16.29 16.79 -21.31
CA ARG A 374 -15.98 15.68 -22.23
C ARG A 374 -15.31 16.16 -23.52
N GLU A 375 -15.74 17.29 -24.05
CA GLU A 375 -15.14 17.94 -25.23
C GLU A 375 -13.70 18.42 -24.89
N ASP A 376 -13.49 19.05 -23.73
CA ASP A 376 -12.16 19.43 -23.22
C ASP A 376 -11.25 18.21 -23.00
N MET A 377 -11.76 17.12 -22.40
CA MET A 377 -11.03 15.86 -22.21
C MET A 377 -10.60 15.22 -23.54
N ALA A 378 -11.47 15.25 -24.55
CA ALA A 378 -11.15 14.75 -25.89
C ALA A 378 -10.05 15.59 -26.55
N LYS A 379 -10.13 16.92 -26.41
CA LYS A 379 -9.10 17.85 -26.90
C LYS A 379 -7.76 17.62 -26.21
N LEU A 380 -7.73 17.57 -24.88
CA LEU A 380 -6.52 17.32 -24.09
C LEU A 380 -5.88 15.97 -24.43
N LYS A 381 -6.69 14.92 -24.63
CA LYS A 381 -6.21 13.61 -25.09
C LYS A 381 -5.54 13.70 -26.48
N SER A 382 -6.08 14.51 -27.39
CA SER A 382 -5.46 14.76 -28.70
C SER A 382 -4.12 15.50 -28.56
N GLU A 383 -4.05 16.52 -27.70
CA GLU A 383 -2.83 17.30 -27.42
C GLU A 383 -1.73 16.41 -26.80
N CYS A 384 -2.08 15.56 -25.82
CA CYS A 384 -1.16 14.55 -25.26
C CYS A 384 -0.68 13.55 -26.32
N SER A 385 -1.54 13.13 -27.25
CA SER A 385 -1.14 12.22 -28.34
C SER A 385 -0.20 12.88 -29.35
N ALA A 386 -0.43 14.16 -29.67
CA ALA A 386 0.44 14.95 -30.53
C ALA A 386 1.82 15.19 -29.87
N MET A 387 1.83 15.53 -28.58
CA MET A 387 3.06 15.70 -27.79
C MET A 387 3.86 14.39 -27.70
N LYS A 388 3.19 13.24 -27.54
CA LYS A 388 3.84 11.92 -27.57
C LYS A 388 4.48 11.63 -28.93
N SER A 389 3.81 11.95 -30.04
CA SER A 389 4.38 11.81 -31.39
C SER A 389 5.55 12.77 -31.65
N GLN A 390 5.54 13.98 -31.07
CA GLN A 390 6.68 14.89 -31.13
C GLN A 390 7.89 14.35 -30.34
N LEU A 391 7.66 13.77 -29.17
CA LEU A 391 8.71 13.13 -28.37
C LEU A 391 9.36 11.95 -29.11
N GLU A 392 8.55 11.10 -29.75
CA GLU A 392 9.00 9.97 -30.56
C GLU A 392 9.89 10.44 -31.73
N LYS A 393 9.47 11.47 -32.48
CA LYS A 393 10.26 12.10 -33.54
C LYS A 393 11.56 12.74 -33.06
N LEU A 394 11.57 13.31 -31.85
CA LEU A 394 12.79 13.87 -31.24
C LEU A 394 13.78 12.78 -30.83
N VAL A 395 13.28 11.62 -30.35
CA VAL A 395 14.11 10.44 -30.05
C VAL A 395 14.72 9.88 -31.35
N GLU A 396 13.93 9.67 -32.40
CA GLU A 396 14.43 9.20 -33.71
C GLU A 396 15.48 10.15 -34.32
N LYS A 397 15.25 11.47 -34.20
CA LYS A 397 16.17 12.49 -34.74
C LYS A 397 17.47 12.60 -33.94
N LYS A 398 17.45 12.32 -32.63
CA LYS A 398 18.65 12.26 -31.78
C LYS A 398 19.49 11.01 -32.06
N CYS A 399 18.85 9.90 -32.44
CA CYS A 399 19.53 8.68 -32.89
C CYS A 399 20.21 8.80 -34.26
N SER A 400 19.77 9.74 -35.11
CA SER A 400 20.30 9.93 -36.47
C SER A 400 21.36 11.05 -36.60
N SER A 401 21.63 11.81 -35.52
CA SER A 401 22.66 12.87 -35.50
C SER A 401 23.89 12.57 -34.63
N SER A 402 23.96 11.40 -33.96
CA SER A 402 25.07 11.03 -33.08
C SER A 402 25.89 9.86 -33.63
N GLY A 403 26.78 10.16 -34.58
CA GLY A 403 27.71 9.17 -35.11
C GLY A 403 28.87 8.87 -34.15
N SER A 404 28.70 7.90 -33.23
CA SER A 404 29.77 6.95 -32.83
C SER A 404 29.34 5.93 -31.75
N ASN A 405 29.69 4.66 -32.03
CA ASN A 405 29.90 3.51 -31.13
C ASN A 405 28.84 3.05 -30.09
N LYS A 406 28.36 1.82 -30.35
CA LYS A 406 28.20 0.67 -29.43
C LYS A 406 27.38 0.83 -28.15
N GLY A 407 26.19 0.22 -28.16
CA GLY A 407 25.47 -0.21 -26.96
C GLY A 407 24.08 -0.76 -27.28
N PHE A 408 23.92 -2.09 -27.36
CA PHE A 408 22.60 -2.72 -27.47
C PHE A 408 21.83 -2.53 -26.15
N PHE A 409 20.67 -1.84 -26.17
CA PHE A 409 19.65 -2.06 -25.15
C PHE A 409 18.23 -2.14 -25.74
N ARG A 410 17.60 -3.32 -25.55
CA ARG A 410 16.25 -3.63 -26.02
C ARG A 410 15.22 -3.14 -25.01
N TRP A 411 14.53 -2.04 -25.27
CA TRP A 411 13.38 -1.62 -24.46
C TRP A 411 12.13 -2.46 -24.78
N LYS A 412 12.13 -3.73 -24.34
CA LYS A 412 10.98 -4.65 -24.36
C LYS A 412 10.88 -5.47 -23.06
N LYS A 413 10.96 -4.79 -21.92
CA LYS A 413 10.35 -5.20 -20.62
C LYS A 413 10.34 -3.98 -19.70
N LEU A 414 9.37 -3.93 -18.77
CA LEU A 414 8.99 -2.76 -17.95
C LEU A 414 8.44 -1.57 -18.78
N GLY A 415 7.34 -0.92 -18.42
CA GLY A 415 6.52 -1.14 -17.22
C GLY A 415 5.47 -0.05 -17.00
N PHE A 416 4.71 0.35 -18.03
CA PHE A 416 3.65 1.36 -17.90
C PHE A 416 2.29 0.83 -18.39
N ARG A 417 1.45 0.42 -17.44
CA ARG A 417 -0.01 0.32 -17.60
C ARG A 417 -0.69 1.17 -16.52
N SER A 418 -0.73 2.47 -16.75
CA SER A 418 -1.75 3.35 -16.20
C SER A 418 -2.54 3.92 -17.38
N GLY A 419 -3.86 3.73 -17.39
CA GLY A 419 -4.67 4.00 -18.58
C GLY A 419 -6.00 3.25 -18.57
N VAL A 420 -6.94 3.80 -17.79
CA VAL A 420 -8.37 3.42 -17.74
C VAL A 420 -8.94 3.17 -19.14
N SER A 421 -9.51 1.98 -19.36
CA SER A 421 -10.32 1.66 -20.54
C SER A 421 -11.81 1.55 -20.15
N VAL A 422 -12.55 2.66 -20.21
CA VAL A 422 -14.01 2.63 -20.22
C VAL A 422 -14.46 2.24 -21.64
N SER A 423 -14.85 0.98 -21.82
CA SER A 423 -15.45 0.50 -23.06
C SER A 423 -16.97 0.65 -23.01
N VAL A 424 -17.50 1.69 -23.66
CA VAL A 424 -18.92 1.73 -24.04
C VAL A 424 -19.06 0.97 -25.34
N PHE A 425 -19.91 -0.07 -25.34
CA PHE A 425 -20.27 -0.83 -26.53
C PHE A 425 -21.08 0.05 -27.48
N ASP A 426 -20.73 0.07 -28.76
CA ASP A 426 -21.64 0.53 -29.81
C ASP A 426 -21.63 -0.48 -30.98
N LYS A 427 -22.80 -0.68 -31.61
CA LYS A 427 -23.03 -1.74 -32.61
C LYS A 427 -23.11 -1.16 -34.02
N THR A 428 -22.21 -1.55 -34.91
CA THR A 428 -22.43 -1.43 -36.36
C THR A 428 -21.81 -2.62 -37.11
N ASN A 429 -22.53 -3.12 -38.12
CA ASN A 429 -22.16 -4.26 -38.96
C ASN A 429 -21.24 -3.85 -40.14
N GLY A 430 -20.47 -4.78 -40.70
CA GLY A 430 -19.85 -4.63 -42.03
C GLY A 430 -18.65 -5.57 -42.31
N GLU A 431 -18.89 -6.62 -43.11
CA GLU A 431 -18.07 -7.22 -44.20
C GLU A 431 -16.51 -7.15 -44.17
N VAL A 432 -15.67 -8.10 -44.65
CA VAL A 432 -15.63 -9.52 -45.09
C VAL A 432 -14.26 -9.70 -45.85
N PHE A 433 -13.79 -10.96 -46.06
CA PHE A 433 -12.51 -11.45 -46.65
C PHE A 433 -11.40 -11.68 -45.61
N GLY A 434 -10.73 -12.83 -45.44
CA GLY A 434 -10.26 -13.91 -46.35
C GLY A 434 -8.73 -14.06 -46.05
N GLU A 435 -8.04 -15.20 -45.99
CA GLU A 435 -8.26 -16.59 -46.47
C GLU A 435 -7.17 -17.52 -45.82
N ASN A 436 -7.41 -18.84 -45.68
CA ASN A 436 -6.44 -19.94 -45.41
C ASN A 436 -5.60 -19.90 -44.08
N GLY A 437 -5.26 -20.96 -43.35
CA GLY A 437 -5.44 -22.42 -43.33
C GLY A 437 -4.61 -22.99 -42.14
N GLU A 438 -4.71 -24.22 -41.63
CA GLU A 438 -5.50 -25.42 -41.97
C GLU A 438 -5.69 -26.37 -40.74
N ARG A 439 -6.69 -27.27 -40.84
CA ARG A 439 -6.72 -28.72 -40.48
C ARG A 439 -6.32 -29.26 -39.08
N GLU A 440 -7.32 -29.84 -38.39
CA GLU A 440 -7.43 -31.23 -37.84
C GLU A 440 -8.83 -31.35 -37.15
N GLU A 441 -9.83 -32.04 -37.75
CA GLU A 441 -10.34 -33.40 -37.42
C GLU A 441 -10.85 -33.60 -35.95
N TYR A 442 -12.01 -34.20 -35.59
CA TYR A 442 -13.21 -34.83 -36.19
C TYR A 442 -14.27 -34.92 -35.03
N PHE A 443 -15.58 -34.61 -35.11
CA PHE A 443 -16.79 -35.37 -35.54
C PHE A 443 -17.99 -34.43 -35.19
N GLU A 444 -18.83 -33.93 -36.10
CA GLU A 444 -20.00 -34.56 -36.75
C GLU A 444 -21.20 -34.92 -35.84
N TYR A 445 -22.27 -34.09 -35.90
CA TYR A 445 -23.68 -34.52 -35.81
C TYR A 445 -24.52 -33.64 -36.76
N GLU A 446 -25.44 -34.26 -37.52
CA GLU A 446 -26.16 -33.64 -38.64
C GLU A 446 -27.63 -33.30 -38.29
N ALA A 447 -28.17 -32.18 -38.80
CA ALA A 447 -29.61 -31.97 -39.00
C ALA A 447 -29.88 -30.88 -40.07
N GLN A 448 -30.82 -31.15 -40.98
CA GLN A 448 -30.90 -30.50 -42.30
C GLN A 448 -31.90 -29.34 -42.41
N THR A 449 -31.60 -28.41 -43.32
CA THR A 449 -32.45 -27.27 -43.72
C THR A 449 -33.37 -27.64 -44.91
N PRO A 450 -34.61 -27.13 -45.02
CA PRO A 450 -35.39 -27.18 -46.26
C PRO A 450 -34.98 -26.05 -47.22
N GLY A 451 -34.47 -26.39 -48.40
CA GLY A 451 -34.10 -25.44 -49.45
C GLY A 451 -35.31 -24.91 -50.25
N ASN A 452 -35.15 -23.72 -50.84
CA ASN A 452 -36.19 -23.05 -51.63
C ASN A 452 -35.70 -22.89 -53.08
N VAL A 453 -36.35 -23.53 -54.06
CA VAL A 453 -35.86 -23.66 -55.45
C VAL A 453 -36.80 -22.96 -56.44
N LYS A 454 -36.25 -22.15 -57.36
CA LYS A 454 -37.02 -21.37 -58.34
C LYS A 454 -37.15 -22.06 -59.71
N THR A 455 -38.41 -22.20 -60.15
CA THR A 455 -38.92 -22.01 -61.53
C THR A 455 -38.37 -22.84 -62.71
N LYS A 456 -39.26 -23.63 -63.36
CA LYS A 456 -39.48 -23.56 -64.83
C LYS A 456 -40.82 -24.20 -65.31
N ILE A 457 -41.75 -23.31 -65.68
CA ILE A 457 -42.77 -23.32 -66.76
C ILE A 457 -43.06 -24.67 -67.52
N VAL A 458 -44.33 -25.11 -67.59
CA VAL A 458 -45.18 -25.23 -68.83
C VAL A 458 -46.56 -25.87 -68.57
N LYS A 459 -47.58 -25.28 -69.22
CA LYS A 459 -49.02 -25.63 -69.46
C LYS A 459 -49.57 -27.03 -69.08
N GLY A 460 -50.77 -27.01 -68.46
CA GLY A 460 -51.76 -28.10 -68.49
C GLY A 460 -53.16 -27.61 -68.01
N ARG A 461 -54.24 -27.94 -68.72
CA ARG A 461 -55.63 -27.45 -68.43
C ARG A 461 -56.43 -28.46 -67.57
N THR A 462 -57.01 -27.99 -66.45
CA THR A 462 -58.41 -28.16 -65.93
C THR A 462 -59.21 -29.50 -66.11
N PRO A 463 -60.29 -29.77 -65.32
CA PRO A 463 -60.40 -29.91 -63.85
C PRO A 463 -61.40 -31.01 -63.36
N SER A 464 -61.27 -31.51 -62.12
CA SER A 464 -62.39 -32.07 -61.30
C SER A 464 -61.94 -32.12 -59.82
N ARG A 465 -62.62 -31.65 -58.75
CA ARG A 465 -64.02 -31.35 -58.36
C ARG A 465 -64.67 -32.54 -57.60
N TRP A 466 -65.19 -32.29 -56.37
CA TRP A 466 -65.96 -33.20 -55.46
C TRP A 466 -65.12 -34.25 -54.68
N ARG A 467 -65.43 -34.67 -53.43
CA ARG A 467 -66.31 -34.15 -52.35
C ARG A 467 -65.86 -34.65 -50.95
N LYS A 468 -66.04 -33.77 -49.96
CA LYS A 468 -66.52 -33.92 -48.55
C LYS A 468 -66.65 -35.29 -47.83
N SER A 469 -66.47 -35.17 -46.50
CA SER A 469 -66.94 -36.00 -45.35
C SER A 469 -66.10 -37.26 -45.06
N LEU A 470 -65.47 -37.38 -43.88
CA LEU A 470 -66.03 -37.51 -42.51
C LEU A 470 -66.77 -38.84 -42.27
N SER A 471 -66.05 -39.83 -41.76
CA SER A 471 -66.25 -40.39 -40.41
C SER A 471 -64.89 -40.87 -39.88
#